data_AF-A0AAF0Q4Q6-F1
#
_entry.id   AF-A0AAF0Q4Q6-F1
#
_cell.length_a   1.000
_cell.length_b   1.000
_cell.length_c   1.000
_cell.angle_alpha   90.00
_cell.angle_beta   90.00
_cell.angle_gamma   90.00
#
_symmetry.space_group_name_H-M   'P 1'
#
loop_
_entity.id
_entity.type
_entity.pdbx_description
1 polymer ?
#
loop_
_entity_poly.entity_id
_entity_poly.type
_entity_poly.pdbx_seq_one_letter_code
_entity_poly.pdbx_strand_id
1 'polypeptide(L)'
;MLAAENPEICNLPSFLFGQSMGGAVALKVHMKQPDAWNGAVLLAPMCKIADDIVPPWLVTQILVGIAKFLPKQKLAPQQDLAELAFRDVKKRKQSAYNVIAYKHKPRLQAAVELLNTTQELEKQLDKVYLPLLILHGENDKVTDPSISKAFYEKASSSDKN
;
A
#
# COMPACT_ATOMS: atom_id res chain seq x y z
N MET A 1 13.12 -18.49 -0.44
CA MET A 1 12.49 -19.45 -1.37
C MET A 1 13.07 -19.31 -2.78
N LEU A 2 13.17 -18.11 -3.37
CA LEU A 2 13.88 -17.88 -4.65
C LEU A 2 15.42 -18.04 -4.55
N ALA A 3 16.02 -17.64 -3.42
CA ALA A 3 17.46 -17.80 -3.19
C ALA A 3 17.91 -19.27 -3.33
N ALA A 4 17.13 -20.21 -2.79
CA ALA A 4 17.47 -21.63 -2.78
C ALA A 4 17.53 -22.29 -4.18
N GLU A 5 16.98 -21.63 -5.22
CA GLU A 5 16.90 -22.18 -6.57
C GLU A 5 18.06 -21.75 -7.49
N ASN A 6 18.85 -20.74 -7.10
CA ASN A 6 20.01 -20.30 -7.87
C ASN A 6 21.19 -19.93 -6.95
N PRO A 7 22.28 -20.73 -6.93
CA PRO A 7 23.44 -20.53 -6.07
C PRO A 7 24.12 -19.17 -6.23
N GLU A 8 24.02 -18.54 -7.41
CA GLU A 8 24.68 -17.27 -7.70
C GLU A 8 24.04 -16.08 -6.99
N ILE A 9 22.74 -16.18 -6.65
CA ILE A 9 21.98 -15.11 -5.98
C ILE A 9 21.71 -15.40 -4.50
N CYS A 10 22.05 -16.60 -4.01
CA CYS A 10 21.84 -17.02 -2.62
C CYS A 10 22.44 -16.07 -1.58
N ASN A 11 23.57 -15.44 -1.91
CA ASN A 11 24.34 -14.60 -0.99
C ASN A 11 24.20 -13.11 -1.30
N LEU A 12 23.37 -12.72 -2.26
CA LEU A 12 23.17 -11.31 -2.61
C LEU A 12 22.18 -10.64 -1.65
N PRO A 13 22.39 -9.36 -1.31
CA PRO A 13 21.41 -8.58 -0.57
C PRO A 13 20.05 -8.56 -1.27
N SER A 14 18.99 -8.80 -0.51
CA SER A 14 17.61 -8.84 -0.99
C SER A 14 16.80 -7.68 -0.41
N PHE A 15 16.09 -6.96 -1.27
CA PHE A 15 15.33 -5.77 -0.90
C PHE A 15 13.86 -5.91 -1.29
N LEU A 16 12.99 -5.28 -0.50
CA LEU A 16 11.58 -5.13 -0.84
C LEU A 16 11.36 -3.79 -1.56
N PHE A 17 10.56 -3.82 -2.61
CA PHE A 17 10.08 -2.61 -3.27
C PHE A 17 8.56 -2.62 -3.32
N GLY A 18 7.93 -1.52 -2.93
CA GLY A 18 6.48 -1.44 -2.91
C GLY A 18 5.96 -0.03 -3.15
N GLN A 19 5.02 0.11 -4.07
CA GLN A 19 4.29 1.36 -4.31
C GLN A 19 2.84 1.24 -3.83
N SER A 20 2.32 2.24 -3.11
CA SER A 20 0.90 2.27 -2.68
C SER A 20 0.50 0.98 -1.95
N MET A 21 -0.53 0.27 -2.41
CA MET A 21 -0.92 -1.06 -1.89
C MET A 21 0.26 -2.05 -1.89
N GLY A 22 1.14 -2.00 -2.88
CA GLY A 22 2.35 -2.83 -2.93
C GLY A 22 3.31 -2.54 -1.77
N GLY A 23 3.33 -1.30 -1.25
CA GLY A 23 4.05 -0.96 -0.02
C GLY A 23 3.46 -1.65 1.21
N ALA A 24 2.13 -1.70 1.31
CA ALA A 24 1.44 -2.45 2.38
C ALA A 24 1.79 -3.95 2.32
N VAL A 25 1.82 -4.52 1.12
CA VAL A 25 2.23 -5.92 0.90
C VAL A 25 3.68 -6.14 1.32
N ALA A 26 4.61 -5.27 0.89
CA ALA A 26 6.01 -5.33 1.28
C ALA A 26 6.18 -5.33 2.81
N LEU A 27 5.47 -4.45 3.52
CA LEU A 27 5.51 -4.39 4.98
C LEU A 27 4.97 -5.67 5.63
N LYS A 28 3.85 -6.22 5.15
CA LYS A 28 3.34 -7.51 5.65
C LYS A 28 4.28 -8.67 5.36
N VAL A 29 5.00 -8.63 4.24
CA VAL A 29 6.03 -9.64 3.90
C VAL A 29 7.19 -9.55 4.89
N HIS A 30 7.70 -8.35 5.18
CA HIS A 30 8.71 -8.18 6.23
C HIS A 30 8.20 -8.68 7.58
N MET A 31 7.00 -8.30 8.02
CA MET A 31 6.46 -8.75 9.32
C MET A 31 6.34 -10.27 9.43
N LYS A 32 6.14 -10.98 8.30
CA LYS A 32 6.12 -12.45 8.25
C LYS A 32 7.51 -13.08 8.15
N GLN A 33 8.49 -12.34 7.64
CA GLN A 33 9.85 -12.80 7.36
C GLN A 33 10.84 -11.72 7.81
N PRO A 34 10.92 -11.47 9.12
CA PRO A 34 11.48 -10.22 9.63
C PRO A 34 13.00 -10.13 9.39
N ASP A 35 13.68 -11.28 9.36
CA ASP A 35 15.13 -11.38 9.13
C ASP A 35 15.52 -11.70 7.67
N ALA A 36 14.56 -11.77 6.74
CA ALA A 36 14.83 -12.22 5.37
C ALA A 36 15.25 -11.11 4.40
N TRP A 37 15.22 -9.85 4.83
CA TRP A 37 15.34 -8.67 3.96
C TRP A 37 16.39 -7.70 4.48
N ASN A 38 17.22 -7.17 3.58
CA ASN A 38 18.28 -6.22 3.90
C ASN A 38 17.81 -4.76 3.90
N GLY A 39 16.61 -4.48 3.36
CA GLY A 39 16.04 -3.14 3.34
C GLY A 39 14.77 -3.07 2.48
N ALA A 40 14.06 -1.94 2.55
CA ALA A 40 12.90 -1.68 1.70
C ALA A 40 12.87 -0.27 1.14
N VAL A 41 12.41 -0.18 -0.09
CA VAL A 41 12.14 1.08 -0.80
C VAL A 41 10.63 1.18 -1.03
N LEU A 42 10.03 2.20 -0.43
CA LEU A 42 8.58 2.36 -0.36
C LEU A 42 8.16 3.67 -1.01
N LEU A 43 7.38 3.58 -2.09
CA LEU A 43 6.85 4.73 -2.82
C LEU A 43 5.40 4.97 -2.44
N ALA A 44 5.12 6.08 -1.75
CA ALA A 44 3.79 6.45 -1.27
C ALA A 44 3.05 5.23 -0.65
N PRO A 45 3.65 4.55 0.35
CA PRO A 45 3.12 3.28 0.85
C PRO A 45 1.76 3.48 1.52
N MET A 46 0.82 2.58 1.21
CA MET A 46 -0.53 2.62 1.78
C MET A 46 -0.53 2.01 3.20
N CYS A 47 -0.02 2.75 4.18
CA CYS A 47 -0.02 2.32 5.60
C CYS A 47 -1.27 2.74 6.38
N LYS A 48 -2.04 3.71 5.85
CA LYS A 48 -3.34 4.19 6.33
C LYS A 48 -4.14 4.65 5.11
N ILE A 49 -5.47 4.65 5.21
CA ILE A 49 -6.35 5.30 4.23
C ILE A 49 -6.69 6.69 4.76
N ALA A 50 -6.58 7.72 3.92
CA ALA A 50 -6.86 9.09 4.31
C ALA A 50 -8.31 9.24 4.81
N ASP A 51 -8.50 10.02 5.87
CA ASP A 51 -9.79 10.09 6.58
C ASP A 51 -10.92 10.70 5.72
N ASP A 52 -10.56 11.48 4.69
CA ASP A 52 -11.46 12.06 3.69
C ASP A 52 -11.86 11.07 2.57
N ILE A 53 -11.09 9.99 2.39
CA ILE A 53 -11.39 8.90 1.46
C ILE A 53 -12.28 7.84 2.14
N VAL A 54 -12.12 7.63 3.45
CA VAL A 54 -12.93 6.66 4.20
C VAL A 54 -14.36 7.19 4.38
N PRO A 55 -15.40 6.41 4.00
CA PRO A 55 -16.78 6.81 4.24
C PRO A 55 -17.08 6.98 5.74
N PRO A 56 -18.11 7.76 6.09
CA PRO A 56 -18.57 7.87 7.47
C PRO A 56 -18.72 6.49 8.12
N TRP A 57 -18.32 6.37 9.39
CA TRP A 57 -18.22 5.08 10.08
C TRP A 57 -19.44 4.17 9.88
N LEU A 58 -20.65 4.72 9.98
CA LEU A 58 -21.90 3.98 9.79
C LEU A 58 -22.02 3.40 8.37
N VAL A 59 -21.68 4.19 7.36
CA VAL A 59 -21.67 3.76 5.95
C VAL A 59 -20.64 2.65 5.76
N THR A 60 -19.46 2.80 6.35
CA THR A 60 -18.40 1.78 6.32
C THR A 60 -18.89 0.46 6.93
N GLN A 61 -19.58 0.48 8.09
CA GLN A 61 -20.14 -0.74 8.69
C GLN A 61 -21.19 -1.42 7.80
N ILE A 62 -22.06 -0.64 7.17
CA ILE A 62 -23.04 -1.17 6.21
C ILE A 62 -22.35 -1.84 5.03
N LEU A 63 -21.35 -1.19 4.42
CA LEU A 63 -20.59 -1.74 3.28
C LEU A 63 -19.84 -3.02 3.67
N VAL A 64 -19.26 -3.08 4.87
CA VAL A 64 -18.62 -4.29 5.43
C VAL A 64 -19.66 -5.41 5.62
N GLY A 65 -20.85 -5.08 6.11
CA GLY A 65 -21.96 -6.03 6.25
C GLY A 65 -22.40 -6.60 4.89
N ILE A 66 -22.59 -5.75 3.89
CA ILE A 66 -22.95 -6.16 2.52
C ILE A 66 -21.85 -7.03 1.91
N ALA A 67 -20.58 -6.73 2.15
CA ALA A 67 -19.45 -7.49 1.61
C ALA A 67 -19.50 -8.98 2.01
N LYS A 68 -20.04 -9.33 3.18
CA LYS A 68 -20.19 -10.72 3.63
C LYS A 68 -21.11 -11.56 2.73
N PHE A 69 -22.14 -10.93 2.16
CA PHE A 69 -23.14 -11.60 1.32
C PHE A 69 -22.89 -11.36 -0.17
N LEU A 70 -22.36 -10.19 -0.52
CA LEU A 70 -22.19 -9.72 -1.88
C LEU A 70 -20.74 -9.23 -2.15
N PRO A 71 -19.71 -10.07 -1.89
CA PRO A 71 -18.29 -9.65 -1.86
C PRO A 71 -17.77 -9.13 -3.21
N LYS A 72 -18.39 -9.59 -4.31
CA LYS A 72 -17.98 -9.28 -5.68
C LYS A 72 -18.63 -8.00 -6.23
N GLN A 73 -19.59 -7.42 -5.51
CA GLN A 73 -20.29 -6.21 -5.96
C GLN A 73 -19.34 -5.01 -5.97
N LYS A 74 -19.47 -4.17 -7.01
CA LYS A 74 -18.60 -3.03 -7.31
C LYS A 74 -19.15 -1.74 -6.70
N LEU A 75 -19.50 -1.80 -5.41
CA LEU A 75 -20.15 -0.73 -4.66
C LEU A 75 -19.17 0.09 -3.81
N ALA A 76 -17.89 -0.23 -3.84
CA ALA A 76 -16.88 0.55 -3.15
C ALA A 76 -16.84 1.99 -3.70
N PRO A 77 -16.74 3.01 -2.84
CA PRO A 77 -16.45 4.37 -3.27
C PRO A 77 -15.17 4.39 -4.10
N GLN A 78 -15.14 5.21 -5.15
CA GLN A 78 -13.96 5.41 -5.98
C GLN A 78 -13.83 6.89 -6.34
N GLN A 79 -12.65 7.44 -6.11
CA GLN A 79 -12.21 8.68 -6.75
C GLN A 79 -11.46 8.34 -8.05
N ASP A 80 -11.46 9.23 -9.03
CA ASP A 80 -10.66 9.04 -10.24
C ASP A 80 -9.17 9.21 -9.93
N LEU A 81 -8.53 8.11 -9.56
CA LEU A 81 -7.11 8.08 -9.21
C LEU A 81 -6.21 8.43 -10.40
N ALA A 82 -6.67 8.26 -11.65
CA ALA A 82 -5.83 8.51 -12.82
C ALA A 82 -5.57 10.01 -13.02
N GLU A 83 -6.55 10.86 -12.74
CA GLU A 83 -6.36 12.31 -12.75
C GLU A 83 -5.45 12.80 -11.63
N LEU A 84 -5.49 12.13 -10.48
CA LEU A 84 -4.74 12.50 -9.27
C LEU A 84 -3.30 11.97 -9.28
N ALA A 85 -3.04 10.83 -9.92
CA ALA A 85 -1.76 10.11 -9.83
C ALA A 85 -0.60 10.72 -10.63
N PHE A 86 -0.87 11.54 -11.66
CA PHE A 86 0.19 12.02 -12.55
C PHE A 86 0.10 13.53 -12.75
N ARG A 87 1.16 14.27 -12.40
CA ARG A 87 1.26 15.70 -12.76
C ARG A 87 1.42 15.93 -14.26
N ASP A 88 2.18 15.07 -14.93
CA ASP A 88 2.46 15.18 -16.37
C ASP A 88 1.27 14.68 -17.21
N VAL A 89 0.72 15.56 -18.04
CA VAL A 89 -0.41 15.28 -18.93
C VAL A 89 -0.09 14.18 -19.95
N LYS A 90 1.16 14.10 -20.44
CA LYS A 90 1.56 13.02 -21.36
C LYS A 90 1.52 11.66 -20.65
N LYS A 91 2.02 11.59 -19.41
CA LYS A 91 1.95 10.37 -18.59
C LYS A 91 0.52 9.99 -18.23
N ARG A 92 -0.36 10.96 -17.91
CA ARG A 92 -1.81 10.74 -17.73
C ARG A 92 -2.47 10.12 -18.96
N LYS A 93 -2.19 10.67 -20.15
CA LYS A 93 -2.72 10.11 -21.39
C LYS A 93 -2.21 8.69 -21.61
N GLN A 94 -0.92 8.45 -21.33
CA GLN A 94 -0.32 7.12 -21.44
C GLN A 94 -0.95 6.10 -20.49
N SER A 95 -1.30 6.47 -19.25
CA SER A 95 -1.87 5.53 -18.29
C SER A 95 -3.24 4.98 -18.72
N ALA A 96 -4.03 5.75 -19.48
CA ALA A 96 -5.31 5.29 -20.01
C ALA A 96 -5.17 4.11 -20.99
N TYR A 97 -4.02 4.01 -21.67
CA TYR A 97 -3.69 2.92 -22.60
C TYR A 97 -3.20 1.65 -21.91
N ASN A 98 -3.08 1.62 -20.58
CA ASN A 98 -2.74 0.40 -19.87
C ASN A 98 -3.88 -0.64 -20.00
N VAL A 99 -3.66 -1.65 -20.84
CA VAL A 99 -4.64 -2.71 -21.14
C VAL A 99 -4.75 -3.77 -20.06
N ILE A 100 -3.71 -3.93 -19.23
CA ILE A 100 -3.71 -4.90 -18.12
C ILE A 100 -4.25 -4.29 -16.82
N ALA A 101 -4.45 -2.97 -16.77
CA ALA A 101 -5.01 -2.29 -15.61
C ALA A 101 -6.49 -2.65 -15.41
N TYR A 102 -6.87 -2.88 -14.16
CA TYR A 102 -8.27 -3.03 -13.77
C TYR A 102 -8.97 -1.67 -13.80
N LYS A 103 -9.99 -1.51 -14.67
CA LYS A 103 -10.66 -0.21 -14.91
C LYS A 103 -11.99 -0.03 -14.19
N HIS A 104 -12.44 -1.02 -13.42
CA HIS A 104 -13.72 -0.92 -12.71
C HIS A 104 -13.52 -0.50 -11.25
N LYS A 105 -14.62 -0.13 -10.60
CA LYS A 105 -14.65 0.07 -9.15
C LYS A 105 -14.13 -1.15 -8.41
N PRO A 106 -13.38 -0.95 -7.30
CA PRO A 106 -12.99 -2.04 -6.43
C PRO A 106 -14.22 -2.86 -6.01
N ARG A 107 -14.05 -4.18 -5.95
CA ARG A 107 -15.04 -5.06 -5.35
C ARG A 107 -15.12 -4.76 -3.85
N LEU A 108 -16.32 -4.90 -3.26
CA LEU A 108 -16.52 -4.65 -1.84
C LEU A 108 -15.52 -5.40 -0.97
N GLN A 109 -15.31 -6.70 -1.21
CA GLN A 109 -14.34 -7.46 -0.42
C GLN A 109 -12.93 -6.89 -0.55
N ALA A 110 -12.50 -6.47 -1.73
CA ALA A 110 -11.17 -5.88 -1.92
C ALA A 110 -11.02 -4.58 -1.12
N ALA A 111 -12.05 -3.72 -1.12
CA ALA A 111 -12.04 -2.51 -0.31
C ALA A 111 -12.00 -2.81 1.21
N VAL A 112 -12.75 -3.81 1.66
CA VAL A 112 -12.72 -4.28 3.05
C VAL A 112 -11.33 -4.82 3.44
N GLU A 113 -10.68 -5.60 2.58
CA GLU A 113 -9.33 -6.09 2.84
C GLU A 113 -8.30 -4.96 2.89
N LEU A 114 -8.42 -3.93 2.04
CA LEU A 114 -7.56 -2.75 2.09
C LEU A 114 -7.74 -1.99 3.40
N LEU A 115 -8.98 -1.80 3.84
CA LEU A 115 -9.30 -1.15 5.12
C LEU A 115 -8.72 -1.93 6.30
N ASN A 116 -8.96 -3.25 6.36
CA ASN A 116 -8.46 -4.10 7.45
C ASN A 116 -6.92 -4.14 7.46
N THR A 117 -6.31 -4.29 6.29
CA THR A 117 -4.84 -4.35 6.14
C THR A 117 -4.17 -3.07 6.62
N THR A 118 -4.71 -1.91 6.24
CA THR A 118 -4.14 -0.62 6.66
C THR A 118 -4.31 -0.37 8.16
N GLN A 119 -5.48 -0.68 8.72
CA GLN A 119 -5.71 -0.58 10.18
C GLN A 119 -4.82 -1.54 11.00
N GLU A 120 -4.55 -2.74 10.47
CA GLU A 120 -3.63 -3.70 11.10
C GLU A 120 -2.19 -3.16 11.05
N LEU A 121 -1.74 -2.70 9.87
CA LEU A 121 -0.40 -2.17 9.67
C LEU A 121 -0.13 -0.96 10.54
N GLU A 122 -1.07 -0.01 10.63
CA GLU A 122 -0.94 1.21 11.43
C GLU A 122 -0.61 0.91 12.91
N LYS A 123 -1.15 -0.20 13.44
CA LYS A 123 -0.93 -0.66 14.83
C LYS A 123 0.37 -1.42 15.03
N GLN A 124 1.08 -1.75 13.96
CA GLN A 124 2.26 -2.61 13.96
C GLN A 124 3.48 -1.95 13.29
N LEU A 125 3.41 -0.65 12.97
CA LEU A 125 4.50 0.07 12.31
C LEU A 125 5.79 0.05 13.15
N ASP A 126 5.66 0.00 14.47
CA ASP A 126 6.75 -0.18 15.44
C ASP A 126 7.52 -1.49 15.26
N LYS A 127 6.91 -2.50 14.65
CA LYS A 127 7.56 -3.79 14.37
C LYS A 127 8.43 -3.79 13.12
N VAL A 128 8.47 -2.67 12.40
CA VAL A 128 9.29 -2.52 11.20
C VAL A 128 10.69 -2.04 11.60
N TYR A 129 11.69 -2.92 11.51
CA TYR A 129 13.06 -2.62 11.94
C TYR A 129 14.13 -2.70 10.84
N LEU A 130 13.77 -3.15 9.63
CA LEU A 130 14.69 -3.14 8.49
C LEU A 130 15.08 -1.71 8.08
N PRO A 131 16.22 -1.49 7.42
CA PRO A 131 16.54 -0.22 6.77
C PRO A 131 15.46 0.22 5.78
N LEU A 132 15.08 1.51 5.79
CA LEU A 132 13.97 2.04 5.00
C LEU A 132 14.36 3.27 4.19
N LEU A 133 13.87 3.32 2.95
CA LEU A 133 13.76 4.53 2.14
C LEU A 133 12.29 4.77 1.80
N ILE A 134 11.71 5.88 2.26
CA ILE A 134 10.31 6.23 2.01
C ILE A 134 10.25 7.48 1.13
N LEU A 135 9.68 7.34 -0.07
CA LEU A 135 9.48 8.45 -1.00
C LEU A 135 7.99 8.74 -1.13
N HIS A 136 7.57 9.96 -0.79
CA HIS A 136 6.17 10.37 -0.87
C HIS A 136 6.05 11.78 -1.45
N GLY A 137 5.21 11.96 -2.47
CA GLY A 137 4.93 13.28 -3.04
C GLY A 137 4.07 14.13 -2.10
N GLU A 138 4.48 15.35 -1.80
CA GLU A 138 3.78 16.24 -0.84
C GLU A 138 2.32 16.56 -1.22
N ASN A 139 1.98 16.45 -2.50
CA ASN A 139 0.64 16.70 -3.03
C ASN A 139 -0.09 15.41 -3.43
N ASP A 140 0.31 14.25 -2.89
CA ASP A 140 -0.42 13.00 -3.08
C ASP A 140 -1.80 13.11 -2.40
N LYS A 141 -2.86 12.90 -3.19
CA LYS A 141 -4.26 12.97 -2.74
C LYS A 141 -4.87 11.59 -2.53
N VAL A 142 -4.11 10.53 -2.79
CA VAL A 142 -4.58 9.14 -2.74
C VAL A 142 -4.07 8.47 -1.47
N THR A 143 -2.79 8.67 -1.16
CA THR A 143 -2.20 8.30 0.12
C THR A 143 -1.72 9.58 0.79
N ASP A 144 -2.15 9.86 2.02
CA ASP A 144 -1.75 11.08 2.72
C ASP A 144 -0.24 11.01 3.09
N PRO A 145 0.59 12.00 2.69
CA PRO A 145 2.01 12.05 3.05
C PRO A 145 2.27 12.08 4.56
N SER A 146 1.32 12.57 5.37
CA SER A 146 1.40 12.56 6.83
C SER A 146 1.56 11.13 7.38
N ILE A 147 0.99 10.14 6.69
CA ILE A 147 1.08 8.72 7.04
C ILE A 147 2.52 8.23 6.90
N SER A 148 3.22 8.64 5.84
CA SER A 148 4.63 8.26 5.66
C SER A 148 5.53 8.91 6.71
N LYS A 149 5.23 10.14 7.13
CA LYS A 149 5.94 10.78 8.26
C LYS A 149 5.71 10.03 9.57
N ALA A 150 4.45 9.75 9.91
CA ALA A 150 4.10 8.99 11.09
C ALA A 150 4.69 7.57 11.07
N PHE A 151 4.76 6.94 9.90
CA PHE A 151 5.44 5.66 9.73
C PHE A 151 6.94 5.76 9.97
N TYR A 152 7.61 6.73 9.36
CA TYR A 152 9.03 7.00 9.60
C TYR A 152 9.32 7.18 11.10
N GLU A 153 8.49 7.94 11.82
CA GLU A 153 8.64 8.18 13.25
C GLU A 153 8.42 6.90 14.08
N LYS A 154 7.36 6.14 13.79
CA LYS A 154 7.00 4.93 14.55
C LYS A 154 7.89 3.72 14.30
N ALA A 155 8.48 3.59 13.12
CA ALA A 155 9.29 2.42 12.77
C ALA A 155 10.48 2.26 13.75
N SER A 156 10.81 1.03 14.13
CA SER A 156 11.97 0.73 14.98
C SER A 156 13.27 0.57 14.19
N SER A 157 13.28 0.97 12.92
CA SER A 157 14.45 0.90 12.05
C SER A 157 15.59 1.79 12.56
N SER A 158 16.81 1.25 12.59
CA SER A 158 18.02 1.98 12.96
C SER A 158 18.59 2.84 11.83
N ASP A 159 18.17 2.57 10.58
CA ASP A 159 18.61 3.27 9.38
C ASP A 159 17.38 3.76 8.59
N LYS A 160 17.08 5.05 8.74
CA LYS A 160 15.96 5.72 8.10
C LYS A 160 16.50 6.91 7.30
N ASN A 161 16.46 6.84 5.97
CA ASN A 161 16.88 7.93 5.06
C ASN A 161 15.70 8.49 4.26
#